data_AF-A0A1P8WIL0-F1
#
_entry.id   AF-A0A1P8WIL0-F1
#
_cell.length_a   1.000
_cell.length_b   1.000
_cell.length_c   1.000
_cell.angle_alpha   90.00
_cell.angle_beta   90.00
_cell.angle_gamma   90.00
#
_symmetry.space_group_name_H-M   'P 1'
#
loop_
_entity.id
_entity.type
_entity.pdbx_description
1 polymer ?
#
loop_
_entity_poly.entity_id
_entity_poly.type
_entity_poly.pdbx_seq_one_letter_code
_entity_poly.pdbx_strand_id
1 'polypeptide(L)'
;MLRRFLQNYLPRHRNRTNQLLHAVGVPLSFLVAPIAAVFGAAWYWHVGCFVCGYLLQFAGHAVEGNDAGEVIFVKKRLGLPYTEYGRGASALSAGESCDDTTPAGP
;
A
#
# COMPACT_ATOMS: atom_id res chain seq x y z
N MET A 1 4.04 19.05 10.52
CA MET A 1 3.10 18.02 10.03
C MET A 1 3.71 17.15 8.94
N LEU A 2 4.37 17.72 7.92
CA LEU A 2 5.02 16.98 6.84
C LEU A 2 5.99 15.88 7.31
N ARG A 3 6.80 16.14 8.35
CA ARG A 3 7.73 15.15 8.92
C ARG A 3 7.05 13.90 9.49
N ARG A 4 5.87 14.04 10.11
CA ARG A 4 5.10 12.89 10.61
C ARG A 4 4.49 12.09 9.46
N PHE A 5 4.07 12.78 8.39
CA PHE A 5 3.60 12.13 7.17
C PHE A 5 4.73 11.31 6.53
N LEU A 6 5.92 11.90 6.35
CA LEU A 6 7.10 11.17 5.84
C LEU A 6 7.52 10.02 6.77
N GLN A 7 7.51 10.21 8.09
CA GLN A 7 7.89 9.16 9.06
C GLN A 7 6.90 7.99 9.11
N ASN A 8 5.63 8.19 8.77
CA ASN A 8 4.64 7.10 8.62
C ASN A 8 4.62 6.51 7.21
N TYR A 9 5.01 7.28 6.20
CA TYR A 9 5.00 6.88 4.78
C TYR A 9 6.24 6.07 4.39
N LEU A 10 7.42 6.43 4.90
CA LEU A 10 8.69 5.72 4.64
C LEU A 10 8.70 4.25 5.10
N PRO A 11 8.18 3.89 6.29
CA PRO A 11 8.18 2.50 6.74
C PRO A 11 7.22 1.58 5.96
N ARG A 12 6.20 2.16 5.32
CA ARG A 12 5.10 1.43 4.66
C ARG A 12 5.27 1.27 3.15
N HIS A 13 6.19 2.03 2.57
CA HIS A 13 6.63 1.94 1.18
C HIS A 13 8.15 1.71 1.14
N ARG A 14 8.59 0.53 1.57
CA ARG A 14 10.00 0.14 1.56
C ARG A 14 10.44 -0.29 0.16
N ASN A 15 9.49 -0.68 -0.69
CA ASN A 15 9.75 -1.15 -2.04
C ASN A 15 9.66 -0.02 -3.08
N ARG A 16 10.78 0.24 -3.77
CA ARG A 16 10.85 1.25 -4.86
C ARG A 16 9.81 0.98 -5.95
N THR A 17 9.46 -0.28 -6.19
CA THR A 17 8.46 -0.68 -7.18
C THR A 17 7.06 -0.15 -6.84
N ASN A 18 6.64 -0.23 -5.57
CA ASN A 18 5.35 0.32 -5.14
C ASN A 18 5.34 1.84 -5.28
N GLN A 19 6.41 2.51 -4.84
CA GLN A 19 6.56 3.96 -4.98
C GLN A 19 6.49 4.40 -6.45
N LEU A 20 7.15 3.68 -7.35
CA LEU A 20 7.15 4.00 -8.79
C LEU A 20 5.75 3.82 -9.41
N LEU A 21 5.10 2.70 -9.09
CA LEU A 21 3.74 2.39 -9.55
C LEU A 21 2.73 3.42 -9.04
N HIS A 22 2.87 3.87 -7.79
CA HIS A 22 2.03 4.92 -7.22
C HIS A 22 2.33 6.29 -7.84
N ALA A 23 3.62 6.61 -8.05
CA ALA A 23 4.06 7.85 -8.68
C ALA A 23 3.55 8.00 -10.12
N VAL A 24 3.28 6.89 -10.82
CA VAL A 24 2.66 6.91 -12.15
C VAL A 24 1.13 6.80 -12.07
N GLY A 25 0.62 5.91 -11.22
CA GLY A 25 -0.81 5.61 -11.12
C GLY A 25 -1.65 6.77 -10.60
N VAL A 26 -1.14 7.54 -9.62
CA VAL A 26 -1.85 8.70 -9.06
C VAL A 26 -2.03 9.82 -10.10
N PRO A 27 -0.97 10.31 -10.79
CA PRO A 27 -1.15 11.29 -11.86
C PRO A 27 -2.04 10.76 -12.99
N LEU A 28 -1.93 9.48 -13.35
CA LEU A 28 -2.75 8.91 -14.42
C LEU A 28 -4.25 8.94 -14.06
N SER A 29 -4.58 8.62 -12.79
CA SER A 29 -5.98 8.55 -12.33
C SER A 29 -6.58 9.91 -12.03
N PHE A 30 -5.83 10.81 -11.38
CA PHE A 30 -6.37 12.07 -10.84
C PHE A 30 -5.98 13.31 -11.63
N LEU A 31 -5.05 13.20 -12.57
CA LEU A 31 -4.64 14.31 -13.43
C LEU A 31 -4.99 14.01 -14.89
N VAL A 32 -4.50 12.90 -15.44
CA VAL A 32 -4.68 12.57 -16.87
C VAL A 32 -6.13 12.24 -17.20
N ALA A 33 -6.81 11.42 -16.39
CA ALA A 33 -8.22 11.10 -16.62
C ALA A 33 -9.15 12.33 -16.63
N PRO A 34 -9.14 13.23 -15.63
CA PRO A 34 -9.98 14.43 -15.67
C PRO A 34 -9.57 15.41 -16.77
N ILE A 35 -8.27 15.54 -17.09
CA ILE A 35 -7.83 16.33 -18.25
C ILE A 35 -8.45 15.75 -19.53
N ALA A 36 -8.33 14.44 -19.76
CA ALA A 36 -8.93 13.79 -20.94
C ALA A 36 -10.44 14.03 -21.02
N ALA A 37 -11.15 14.01 -19.89
CA ALA A 37 -12.57 14.34 -19.84
C ALA A 37 -12.88 15.80 -20.20
N VAL A 38 -12.12 16.76 -19.63
CA VAL A 38 -12.30 18.20 -19.88
C VAL A 38 -12.01 18.57 -21.34
N PHE A 39 -11.01 17.94 -21.96
CA PHE A 39 -10.65 18.16 -23.35
C PHE A 39 -11.55 17.41 -24.35
N GLY A 40 -12.61 16.75 -23.88
CA GLY A 40 -13.58 16.08 -24.75
C GLY A 40 -13.05 14.81 -25.41
N ALA A 41 -12.04 14.16 -24.82
CA ALA A 41 -11.61 12.85 -25.28
C ALA A 41 -12.77 11.86 -25.16
N ALA A 42 -12.78 10.86 -26.04
CA ALA A 42 -13.80 9.83 -26.02
C ALA A 42 -13.88 9.14 -24.65
N TRP A 43 -15.09 8.72 -24.26
CA TRP A 43 -15.38 8.34 -22.87
C TRP A 43 -14.49 7.22 -22.33
N TYR A 44 -14.09 6.29 -23.20
CA TYR A 44 -13.22 5.18 -22.85
C TYR A 44 -11.79 5.62 -22.49
N TRP A 45 -11.33 6.80 -22.94
CA TRP A 45 -10.00 7.30 -22.59
C TRP A 45 -9.89 7.74 -21.14
N HIS A 46 -10.81 8.59 -20.68
CA HIS A 46 -10.77 9.03 -19.29
C HIS A 46 -11.14 7.89 -18.31
N VAL A 47 -12.09 7.02 -18.68
CA VAL A 47 -12.37 5.80 -17.90
C VAL A 47 -11.16 4.87 -17.90
N GLY A 48 -10.52 4.66 -19.05
CA GLY A 48 -9.34 3.82 -19.18
C GLY A 48 -8.15 4.33 -18.37
N CYS A 49 -7.85 5.64 -18.43
CA CYS A 49 -6.80 6.24 -17.62
C CYS A 49 -7.06 6.11 -16.12
N PHE A 50 -8.31 6.31 -15.69
CA PHE A 50 -8.70 6.12 -14.30
C PHE A 50 -8.50 4.67 -13.87
N VAL A 51 -9.07 3.70 -14.61
CA VAL A 51 -8.98 2.27 -14.27
C VAL A 51 -7.54 1.77 -14.32
N CYS A 52 -6.78 2.07 -15.37
CA CYS A 52 -5.37 1.67 -15.47
C CYS A 52 -4.54 2.30 -14.35
N GLY A 53 -4.68 3.61 -14.11
CA GLY A 53 -3.93 4.28 -13.05
C GLY A 53 -4.25 3.71 -11.66
N TYR A 54 -5.49 3.30 -11.44
CA TYR A 54 -5.93 2.65 -10.22
C TYR A 54 -5.37 1.23 -10.09
N LEU A 55 -5.40 0.43 -11.16
CA LEU A 55 -4.79 -0.89 -11.19
C LEU A 55 -3.28 -0.84 -10.92
N LEU A 56 -2.56 0.17 -11.44
CA LEU A 56 -1.14 0.36 -11.15
C LEU A 56 -0.90 0.59 -9.65
N GLN A 57 -1.73 1.38 -8.98
CA GLN A 57 -1.65 1.60 -7.54
C GLN A 57 -1.86 0.29 -6.77
N PHE A 58 -2.90 -0.47 -7.11
CA PHE A 58 -3.18 -1.78 -6.50
C PHE A 58 -2.07 -2.81 -6.76
N ALA A 59 -1.50 -2.83 -7.97
CA ALA A 59 -0.39 -3.70 -8.32
C ALA A 59 0.85 -3.38 -7.47
N GLY A 60 1.11 -2.10 -7.17
CA GLY A 60 2.20 -1.70 -6.27
C GLY A 60 2.04 -2.26 -4.86
N HIS A 61 0.82 -2.23 -4.34
CA HIS A 61 0.47 -2.83 -3.05
C HIS A 61 0.59 -4.36 -3.07
N ALA A 62 0.12 -5.01 -4.14
CA ALA A 62 0.24 -6.46 -4.31
C ALA A 62 1.70 -6.94 -4.39
N VAL A 63 2.57 -6.21 -5.10
CA VAL A 63 4.01 -6.49 -5.19
C VAL A 63 4.70 -6.32 -3.84
N GLU A 64 4.29 -5.35 -3.03
CA GLU A 64 4.82 -5.16 -1.68
C GLU A 64 4.20 -6.12 -0.65
N GLY A 65 3.11 -6.80 -1.00
CA GLY A 65 2.38 -7.71 -0.13
C GLY A 65 1.66 -7.00 1.02
N ASN A 66 1.35 -5.71 0.87
CA ASN A 66 0.54 -4.95 1.81
C ASN A 66 -0.84 -4.66 1.20
N ASP A 67 -1.87 -4.56 2.05
CA ASP A 67 -3.21 -4.22 1.58
C ASP A 67 -3.29 -2.72 1.23
N ALA A 68 -3.85 -2.40 0.05
CA ALA A 68 -4.16 -1.02 -0.32
C ALA A 68 -5.06 -0.38 0.75
N GLY A 69 -4.92 0.93 1.00
CA GLY A 69 -5.65 1.63 2.06
C GLY A 69 -7.17 1.46 2.00
N GLU A 70 -7.71 1.31 0.79
CA GLU A 70 -9.13 1.04 0.54
C GLU A 70 -9.54 -0.39 0.94
N VAL A 71 -8.69 -1.37 0.64
CA VAL A 71 -8.88 -2.75 1.08
C VAL A 71 -8.79 -2.83 2.60
N ILE A 72 -7.85 -2.10 3.21
CA ILE A 72 -7.78 -1.96 4.68
C ILE A 72 -9.06 -1.32 5.21
N PHE A 73 -9.56 -0.26 4.60
CA PHE A 73 -10.80 0.40 5.02
C PHE A 73 -12.00 -0.56 4.94
N VAL A 74 -12.14 -1.30 3.84
CA VAL A 74 -13.20 -2.29 3.66
C VAL A 74 -13.05 -3.44 4.66
N LYS A 75 -11.85 -4.03 4.80
CA LYS A 75 -11.58 -5.10 5.77
C LYS A 75 -11.82 -4.64 7.20
N LYS A 76 -11.43 -3.41 7.55
CA LYS A 76 -11.68 -2.80 8.87
C LYS A 76 -13.18 -2.63 9.12
N ARG A 77 -13.96 -2.24 8.11
CA ARG A 77 -15.42 -2.17 8.19
C ARG A 77 -16.08 -3.54 8.33
N LEU A 78 -15.43 -4.60 7.83
CA LEU A 78 -15.90 -5.98 7.89
C LEU A 78 -15.32 -6.79 9.06
N GLY A 79 -14.44 -6.20 9.88
CA GLY A 79 -13.76 -6.89 10.99
C GLY A 79 -12.76 -7.97 10.55
N LEU A 80 -12.31 -7.95 9.30
CA LEU A 80 -11.41 -8.95 8.73
C LEU A 80 -9.93 -8.63 9.01
N PRO A 81 -9.07 -9.64 9.16
CA PRO A 81 -7.63 -9.43 9.30
C PRO A 81 -7.06 -8.75 8.05
N TYR A 82 -6.28 -7.69 8.26
CA TYR A 82 -5.67 -6.90 7.19
C TYR A 82 -4.16 -6.77 7.42
N THR A 83 -3.40 -6.72 6.33
CA THR A 83 -1.94 -6.71 6.35
C THR A 83 -1.45 -5.29 6.11
N GLU A 84 -1.02 -4.63 7.18
CA GLU A 84 -0.49 -3.26 7.13
C GLU A 84 0.92 -3.16 6.54
N TYR A 85 1.73 -4.22 6.68
CA TYR A 85 3.12 -4.28 6.25
C TYR A 85 3.40 -5.61 5.55
N GLY A 86 4.13 -5.57 4.43
CA GLY A 86 4.50 -6.76 3.67
C GLY A 86 5.20 -7.82 4.51
N ARG A 87 5.01 -9.09 4.13
CA ARG A 87 5.40 -10.36 4.80
C ARG A 87 6.82 -10.46 5.39
N GLY A 88 7.70 -9.49 5.15
CA GLY A 88 9.03 -9.39 5.76
C GLY A 88 9.05 -8.93 7.23
N ALA A 89 7.97 -8.35 7.76
CA ALA A 89 7.93 -7.92 9.17
C ALA A 89 7.54 -9.06 10.14
N SER A 90 6.67 -9.97 9.70
CA SER A 90 6.16 -11.08 10.54
C SER A 90 7.19 -12.18 10.79
N ALA A 91 8.18 -12.34 9.90
CA ALA A 91 9.20 -13.37 10.03
C ALA A 91 10.28 -13.02 11.08
N LEU A 92 10.50 -11.73 11.39
CA LEU A 92 11.44 -11.30 12.42
C LEU A 92 10.85 -11.42 13.83
N SER A 93 9.55 -11.19 14.01
CA SER A 93 8.90 -11.29 15.32
C SER A 93 8.60 -12.73 15.76
N ALA A 94 8.62 -13.70 14.85
CA ALA A 94 8.39 -15.11 15.18
C ALA A 94 9.67 -15.86 15.60
N GLY A 95 10.84 -15.19 15.58
CA GLY A 95 12.13 -15.78 15.97
C GLY A 95 12.58 -15.48 17.40
N GLU A 96 11.94 -14.55 18.11
CA GLU A 96 12.20 -14.27 19.53
C GLU A 96 11.20 -15.02 20.42
N SER A 97 11.10 -16.34 20.25
CA SER A 97 10.51 -17.21 21.27
C SER A 97 11.56 -17.46 22.35
N CYS A 98 11.40 -16.71 23.44
CA CYS A 98 11.90 -16.94 24.80
C CYS A 98 12.45 -18.37 25.03
N ASP A 99 13.77 -18.47 25.14
CA ASP A 99 14.42 -19.59 25.81
C ASP A 99 15.66 -19.04 26.54
N ASP A 100 15.52 -18.73 27.83
CA ASP A 100 16.45 -19.31 28.79
C ASP A 100 15.82 -19.32 30.18
N THR A 101 15.46 -20.54 30.59
CA THR A 101 14.90 -20.86 31.90
C THR A 101 15.99 -20.65 32.94
N THR A 102 15.82 -19.70 33.86
CA THR A 102 16.59 -19.67 35.11
C THR A 102 16.06 -20.78 36.03
N PRO A 103 16.87 -21.77 36.45
CA PRO A 103 16.59 -22.49 37.68
C PRO A 103 17.21 -21.69 38.82
N ALA A 104 16.36 -21.06 39.62
CA ALA A 104 16.69 -20.74 40.98
C ALA A 104 16.92 -22.05 41.74
N GLY A 105 18.09 -22.20 42.38
CA GLY A 105 18.38 -23.32 43.27
C GLY A 105 19.60 -23.01 44.14
N PRO A 106 19.57 -23.43 45.42
CA PRO A 106 20.07 -22.70 46.58
C PRO A 106 21.58 -22.72 46.82
#